data_AF-A0A7X6PCX5-F1
#
_entry.id   AF-A0A7X6PCX5-F1
#
_cell.length_a   1.000
_cell.length_b   1.000
_cell.length_c   1.000
_cell.angle_alpha   90.00
_cell.angle_beta   90.00
_cell.angle_gamma   90.00
#
_symmetry.space_group_name_H-M   'P 1'
#
loop_
_entity.id
_entity.type
_entity.pdbx_description
1 polymer ?
#
loop_
_entity_poly.entity_id
_entity_poly.type
_entity_poly.pdbx_seq_one_letter_code
_entity_poly.pdbx_strand_id
1 'polypeptide(L)' 'MDITSFIRELLFSHDCVIVPGFGGFVGNYAPARIDRATSTFYPPSKQISFNRNLRNNDGLLAGR' A
#
# COMPACT_ATOMS: atom_id res chain seq x y z
N MET A 1 -23.23 -2.07 4.73
CA MET A 1 -22.27 -1.02 4.31
C MET A 1 -20.89 -1.62 4.52
N ASP A 2 -20.22 -2.02 3.45
CA ASP A 2 -19.01 -2.84 3.55
C ASP A 2 -17.78 -1.94 3.69
N ILE A 3 -17.13 -1.99 4.85
CA ILE A 3 -15.90 -1.22 5.10
C ILE A 3 -14.78 -1.56 4.11
N THR A 4 -14.79 -2.79 3.57
CA THR A 4 -13.84 -3.27 2.58
C THR A 4 -13.89 -2.48 1.27
N SER A 5 -15.09 -2.12 0.78
CA SER A 5 -15.21 -1.34 -0.45
C SER A 5 -14.70 0.08 -0.26
N PHE A 6 -14.97 0.69 0.90
CA PHE A 6 -14.44 2.00 1.26
C PHE A 6 -12.91 2.02 1.36
N ILE A 7 -12.32 1.04 2.04
CA ILE A 7 -10.85 0.94 2.14
C ILE A 7 -10.23 0.77 0.75
N ARG A 8 -10.86 -0.05 -0.12
CA ARG A 8 -10.42 -0.23 -1.50
C ARG A 8 -10.45 1.07 -2.29
N GLU A 9 -11.56 1.81 -2.25
CA GLU A 9 -11.69 3.09 -2.94
C GLU A 9 -10.67 4.12 -2.42
N LEU A 10 -10.46 4.18 -1.11
CA LEU A 10 -9.48 5.07 -0.52
C LEU A 10 -8.05 4.73 -0.95
N LEU A 11 -7.70 3.45 -1.06
CA LEU A 11 -6.38 3.00 -1.55
C LEU A 11 -6.15 3.20 -3.05
N PHE A 12 -7.22 3.35 -3.84
CA PHE A 12 -7.09 3.76 -5.24
C PHE A 12 -6.62 5.22 -5.34
N SER A 13 -7.19 6.11 -4.52
CA SER A 13 -6.90 7.54 -4.57
C SER A 13 -5.73 7.98 -3.68
N HIS A 14 -5.37 7.20 -2.66
CA HIS A 14 -4.35 7.55 -1.67
C HIS A 14 -3.28 6.45 -1.56
N ASP A 15 -2.10 6.84 -1.10
CA ASP A 15 -0.99 5.90 -0.87
C ASP A 15 -0.97 5.33 0.55
N CYS A 16 -1.77 5.87 1.48
CA CYS A 16 -1.91 5.32 2.81
C CYS A 16 -3.34 5.51 3.34
N VAL A 17 -3.88 4.47 3.98
CA VAL A 17 -5.18 4.48 4.66
C VAL A 17 -5.00 3.90 6.06
N ILE A 18 -5.28 4.71 7.09
CA ILE A 18 -5.14 4.31 8.49
C ILE A 18 -6.53 4.04 9.07
N VAL A 19 -6.69 2.87 9.67
CA VAL A 19 -7.89 2.46 10.39
C VAL A 19 -7.57 2.50 11.90
N PRO A 20 -8.08 3.50 12.64
CA PRO A 20 -7.81 3.65 14.07
C PRO A 20 -8.13 2.37 14.85
N GLY A 21 -7.20 1.93 15.69
CA GLY A 21 -7.37 0.70 16.49
C GLY A 21 -7.14 -0.61 15.73
N PHE A 22 -6.96 -0.58 14.41
CA PHE A 22 -6.70 -1.77 13.59
C PHE A 22 -5.28 -1.77 12.99
N GLY A 23 -4.85 -0.65 12.40
CA GLY A 23 -3.57 -0.52 11.71
C GLY A 23 -3.71 0.30 10.43
N GLY A 24 -2.69 0.28 9.57
CA GLY A 24 -2.71 1.04 8.32
C GLY A 24 -2.28 0.23 7.11
N PHE A 25 -2.90 0.55 5.99
CA PHE A 25 -2.57 0.05 4.67
C PHE A 25 -1.71 1.08 3.95
N VAL A 26 -0.61 0.63 3.34
CA VAL A 26 0.31 1.47 2.57
C VAL A 26 0.42 0.88 1.17
N GLY A 27 0.09 1.69 0.17
CA GLY A 27 0.27 1.38 -1.24
C GLY A 27 1.64 1.87 -1.70
N ASN A 28 2.58 0.95 -1.85
CA ASN A 28 3.91 1.25 -2.40
C ASN A 28 3.90 1.06 -3.91
N TYR A 29 4.56 1.96 -4.63
CA TYR A 29 4.78 1.77 -6.06
C TYR A 29 5.72 0.59 -6.29
N ALA A 30 5.25 -0.40 -7.03
CA ALA A 30 6.04 -1.50 -7.54
C ALA A 30 6.37 -1.23 -9.02
N PRO A 31 7.66 -1.08 -9.38
CA PRO A 31 8.06 -0.81 -10.75
C PRO A 31 7.74 -1.99 -11.68
N ALA A 32 7.66 -1.72 -12.98
CA ALA A 32 7.60 -2.77 -13.99
C ALA A 32 8.81 -3.71 -13.86
N ARG A 33 8.58 -5.01 -14.03
CA ARG A 33 9.65 -6.01 -13.97
C ARG A 33 9.50 -7.04 -15.07
N ILE A 34 10.63 -7.60 -15.49
CA ILE A 34 10.68 -8.69 -16.45
C ILE A 34 11.15 -9.92 -15.69
N ASP A 35 10.32 -10.94 -15.65
CA ASP A 35 10.73 -12.24 -15.17
C ASP A 35 11.39 -13.01 -16.32
N ARG A 36 12.72 -13.15 -16.24
CA ARG A 36 13.52 -13.83 -17.26
C ARG A 36 13.36 -15.34 -17.24
N ALA A 37 12.93 -15.93 -16.12
CA ALA A 37 12.72 -17.38 -16.03
C ALA A 37 11.45 -17.79 -16.79
N THR A 38 10.42 -16.95 -16.74
CA THR A 38 9.13 -17.19 -17.40
C THR A 38 8.95 -16.38 -18.69
N SER A 39 9.91 -15.51 -19.04
CA SER A 39 9.81 -14.53 -20.13
C SER A 39 8.56 -13.66 -20.06
N THR A 40 8.11 -13.33 -18.84
CA THR A 40 6.88 -12.58 -18.59
C THR A 40 7.17 -11.12 -18.23
N PHE A 41 6.42 -10.21 -18.82
CA PHE A 41 6.47 -8.79 -18.51
C PHE A 41 5.37 -8.44 -17.51
N TYR A 42 5.75 -7.83 -16.39
CA TYR A 42 4.83 -7.32 -15.38
C TYR A 42 4.81 -5.78 -15.44
N PRO A 43 3.63 -5.16 -15.63
CA PRO A 43 3.51 -3.70 -15.62
C PRO A 43 3.74 -3.13 -14.21
N PRO A 44 3.94 -1.81 -14.08
CA PRO A 44 3.96 -1.17 -12.79
C PRO A 44 2.65 -1.41 -12.05
N SER A 45 2.73 -1.62 -10.75
CA SER A 45 1.55 -1.89 -9.91
C SER A 45 1.67 -1.20 -8.56
N LYS A 46 0.56 -1.11 -7.82
CA LYS A 46 0.56 -0.61 -6.44
C LYS A 46 0.52 -1.82 -5.50
N GLN A 47 1.63 -2.07 -4.80
CA GLN A 47 1.72 -3.14 -3.82
C GLN A 47 1.17 -2.66 -2.48
N ILE A 48 0.09 -3.29 -2.02
CA ILE A 48 -0.52 -2.98 -0.73
C ILE A 48 0.18 -3.77 0.38
N SER A 49 0.64 -3.06 1.40
CA SER A 49 1.23 -3.62 2.62
C SER A 49 0.38 -3.22 3.81
N PHE A 50 0.13 -4.15 4.72
CA PHE A 50 -0.56 -3.86 5.98
C PHE A 50 0.43 -3.80 7.13
N ASN A 51 0.37 -2.74 7.91
CA ASN A 51 1.14 -2.59 9.13
C ASN A 51 0.20 -2.32 10.32
N ARG A 52 0.11 -3.28 11.23
CA ARG A 52 -0.71 -3.19 12.45
C ARG A 52 -0.22 -2.14 13.44
N ASN A 53 1.06 -1.80 13.40
CA ASN A 53 1.68 -0.82 14.29
C ASN A 53 1.56 0.60 13.74
N LEU A 54 1.09 0.75 12.49
CA LEU A 54 0.89 2.04 11.83
C LEU A 54 -0.18 2.84 12.59
N ARG A 55 0.24 3.85 13.35
CA ARG A 55 -0.61 4.61 14.28
C ARG A 55 -0.43 6.10 14.06
N ASN A 56 -0.92 6.65 12.95
CA ASN A 56 -0.98 8.10 12.65
C ASN A 56 0.34 8.91 12.79
N ASN A 57 1.43 8.26 13.18
CA ASN A 57 2.63 8.85 13.75
C ASN A 57 3.81 7.90 13.52
N ASP A 58 3.92 7.36 12.30
CA ASP A 58 4.95 6.39 11.93
C ASP A 58 6.31 7.03 11.67
N GLY A 59 6.60 8.14 12.36
CA GLY A 59 7.95 8.69 12.42
C GLY A 59 8.61 8.92 11.07
N LEU A 60 7.84 9.22 10.01
CA LEU A 60 8.36 9.56 8.68
C LEU A 60 9.00 10.96 8.65
N LEU A 61 9.56 11.37 9.80
CA LEU A 61 10.66 12.32 9.96
C LEU A 61 11.93 11.54 10.34
N ALA A 62 12.32 10.59 9.51
CA ALA A 62 13.73 10.26 9.30
C ALA A 62 13.96 10.58 7.81
N GLY A 63 14.24 11.82 7.41
CA GLY A 63 15.15 12.77 8.04
C GLY A 63 16.56 12.55 7.51
N ARG A 64 16.77 13.03 6.27
CA ARG A 64 18.00 13.08 5.46
C ARG A 64 18.42 11.85 4.67
#